data_AF-A0A3P8V962-F1
#
_entry.id   AF-A0A3P8V962-F1
#
_cell.length_a   1.000
_cell.length_b   1.000
_cell.length_c   1.000
_cell.angle_alpha   90.00
_cell.angle_beta   90.00
_cell.angle_gamma   90.00
#
_symmetry.space_group_name_H-M   'P 1'
#
loop_
_entity.id
_entity.type
_entity.pdbx_description
1 polymer ?
#
loop_
_entity_poly.entity_id
_entity_poly.type
_entity_poly.pdbx_seq_one_letter_code
_entity_poly.pdbx_strand_id
1 'polypeptide(L)'
;LHFHIFSHLLCKRTRYCDWRTAMTTDRLALIALELAAAAIHPYPVGLLEYLQQNTTHVSGSETELEIVLGLPMFFRLYLLGRAMMLHSRLFTDTASRSIGALNKIHFNTRFVGKTLMTIYPGTILMMFSVSLWVVAAWGLHVCERYKYTHNALWMVSVTFLSIGYGDVVPHTYCGRSICLLTGIMGAGCTVLVVAVVARKLELTRAEKHVHNFMMDSHITKRIKIAAANVLRESWLIYKLTKLSGGQRDHSRVRVHQRKLLLAIHHRYHLTLLSSSLFSHFSTFTTVHLNASQMNNLMYDMLSEVQGCRAELDSHISCLEKNVEELREGFRSLMPLLSSTLSTQNSSIRHLLGEREIRAETVGVRGSDG
;
A
#
# COMPACT_ATOMS: atom_id res chain seq x y z
N LEU A 1 37.71 -9.09 1.91
CA LEU A 1 37.26 -7.68 2.08
C LEU A 1 35.98 -7.51 2.93
N HIS A 2 34.91 -8.30 2.69
CA HIS A 2 33.62 -8.20 3.42
C HIS A 2 33.76 -8.41 4.94
N PHE A 3 34.62 -9.33 5.39
CA PHE A 3 34.88 -9.63 6.80
C PHE A 3 35.49 -8.44 7.56
N HIS A 4 36.49 -7.78 6.97
CA HIS A 4 37.22 -6.70 7.63
C HIS A 4 36.39 -5.41 7.73
N ILE A 5 35.59 -5.09 6.71
CA ILE A 5 34.76 -3.87 6.72
C ILE A 5 33.55 -4.05 7.65
N PHE A 6 32.92 -5.22 7.66
CA PHE A 6 31.72 -5.49 8.46
C PHE A 6 32.03 -5.70 9.95
N SER A 7 33.12 -6.40 10.27
CA SER A 7 33.65 -6.51 11.65
C SER A 7 34.00 -5.14 12.22
N HIS A 8 34.69 -4.30 11.43
CA HIS A 8 35.09 -2.95 11.86
C HIS A 8 33.89 -1.99 12.02
N LEU A 9 32.83 -2.13 11.22
CA LEU A 9 31.59 -1.34 11.35
C LEU A 9 30.72 -1.76 12.55
N LEU A 10 30.69 -3.05 12.89
CA LEU A 10 30.00 -3.57 14.08
C LEU A 10 30.74 -3.20 15.36
N CYS A 11 32.07 -3.36 15.38
CA CYS A 11 32.94 -2.97 16.49
C CYS A 11 32.90 -1.45 16.77
N LYS A 12 32.69 -0.62 15.75
CA LYS A 12 32.47 0.84 15.94
C LYS A 12 31.10 1.19 16.53
N ARG A 13 30.09 0.32 16.40
CA ARG A 13 28.69 0.59 16.77
C ARG A 13 28.33 0.09 18.17
N THR A 14 28.96 -0.99 18.60
CA THR A 14 28.92 -1.48 19.98
C THR A 14 30.29 -1.24 20.59
N ARG A 15 30.42 -0.40 21.62
CA ARG A 15 31.67 -0.06 22.33
C ARG A 15 32.45 -1.26 22.95
N TYR A 16 32.13 -2.48 22.56
CA TYR A 16 32.75 -3.72 23.00
C TYR A 16 33.66 -4.27 21.90
N CYS A 17 34.94 -4.41 22.22
CA CYS A 17 36.02 -4.79 21.29
C CYS A 17 36.06 -6.30 20.94
N ASP A 18 35.18 -7.13 21.51
CA ASP A 18 35.19 -8.58 21.29
C ASP A 18 34.34 -8.98 20.08
N TRP A 19 35.02 -9.19 18.94
CA TRP A 19 34.42 -9.66 17.69
C TRP A 19 33.70 -11.02 17.83
N ARG A 20 34.10 -11.84 18.81
CA ARG A 20 33.53 -13.17 19.08
C ARG A 20 32.08 -13.09 19.56
N THR A 21 31.73 -12.04 20.31
CA THR A 21 30.37 -11.83 20.85
C THR A 21 29.41 -11.30 19.78
N ALA A 22 29.93 -10.65 18.73
CA ALA A 22 29.13 -10.15 17.61
C ALA A 22 28.85 -11.23 16.53
N MET A 23 29.51 -12.38 16.60
CA MET A 23 29.48 -13.42 15.57
C MET A 23 28.58 -14.59 15.98
N THR A 24 27.33 -14.59 15.53
CA THR A 24 26.37 -15.69 15.76
C THR A 24 26.60 -16.86 14.80
N THR A 25 26.25 -18.07 15.21
CA THR A 25 26.40 -19.31 14.43
C THR A 25 25.69 -19.24 13.07
N ASP A 26 24.50 -18.64 13.03
CA ASP A 26 23.73 -18.47 11.79
C ASP A 26 24.43 -17.55 10.78
N ARG A 27 25.09 -16.50 11.26
CA ARG A 27 25.87 -15.59 10.41
C ARG A 27 27.11 -16.29 9.88
N LEU A 28 27.75 -17.10 10.72
CA LEU A 28 28.91 -17.87 10.32
C LEU A 28 28.54 -18.94 9.28
N ALA A 29 27.38 -19.58 9.41
CA ALA A 29 26.85 -20.53 8.43
C ALA A 29 26.52 -19.85 7.08
N LEU A 30 25.88 -18.68 7.08
CA LEU A 30 25.62 -17.91 5.86
C LEU A 30 26.91 -17.44 5.19
N ILE A 31 27.89 -17.00 5.97
CA ILE A 31 29.21 -16.60 5.47
C ILE A 31 29.96 -17.82 4.92
N ALA A 32 29.91 -18.97 5.60
CA ALA A 32 30.53 -20.21 5.13
C ALA A 32 29.87 -20.70 3.83
N LEU A 33 28.54 -20.56 3.70
CA LEU A 33 27.80 -20.88 2.48
C LEU A 33 28.16 -19.92 1.34
N GLU A 34 28.31 -18.62 1.61
CA GLU A 34 28.82 -17.64 0.64
C GLU A 34 30.26 -17.93 0.23
N LEU A 35 31.12 -18.32 1.18
CA LEU A 35 32.51 -18.66 0.93
C LEU A 35 32.62 -19.98 0.16
N ALA A 36 31.78 -20.96 0.45
CA ALA A 36 31.69 -22.22 -0.29
C ALA A 36 31.23 -21.96 -1.73
N ALA A 37 30.19 -21.15 -1.94
CA ALA A 37 29.76 -20.74 -3.28
C ALA A 37 30.83 -19.93 -4.04
N ALA A 38 31.64 -19.13 -3.33
CA ALA A 38 32.76 -18.39 -3.91
C ALA A 38 34.01 -19.28 -4.12
N ALA A 39 34.18 -20.33 -3.34
CA ALA A 39 35.28 -21.27 -3.43
C ALA A 39 35.11 -22.27 -4.58
N ILE A 40 33.87 -22.45 -5.08
CA ILE A 40 33.66 -23.19 -6.32
C ILE A 40 34.16 -22.32 -7.48
N HIS A 41 35.42 -22.55 -7.81
CA HIS A 41 36.13 -22.14 -9.00
C HIS A 41 36.40 -23.44 -9.78
N PRO A 42 36.23 -23.49 -11.11
CA PRO A 42 36.75 -24.58 -11.92
C PRO A 42 38.27 -24.47 -11.86
N TYR A 43 38.88 -25.08 -10.83
CA TYR A 43 40.33 -25.14 -10.64
C TYR A 43 40.97 -25.44 -12.00
N PRO A 44 42.07 -24.78 -12.40
CA PRO A 44 42.65 -24.99 -13.72
C PRO A 44 43.27 -26.39 -13.78
N VAL A 45 42.44 -27.42 -13.93
CA VAL A 45 42.89 -28.81 -14.08
C VAL A 45 43.58 -28.99 -15.44
N GLY A 46 43.29 -28.10 -16.40
CA GLY A 46 43.87 -28.13 -17.75
C GLY A 46 45.35 -27.73 -17.86
N LEU A 47 46.02 -27.19 -16.83
CA LEU A 47 47.45 -26.87 -16.94
C LEU A 47 48.34 -28.10 -16.70
N LEU A 48 47.84 -29.08 -15.94
CA LEU A 48 48.51 -30.37 -15.76
C LEU A 48 48.27 -31.31 -16.95
N GLU A 49 47.08 -31.24 -17.56
CA GLU A 49 46.74 -32.00 -18.77
C GLU A 49 47.41 -31.47 -20.04
N TYR A 50 47.68 -30.15 -20.13
CA TYR A 50 48.48 -29.60 -21.23
C TYR A 50 49.95 -30.06 -21.18
N LEU A 51 50.47 -30.38 -19.98
CA LEU A 51 51.79 -30.99 -19.81
C LEU A 51 51.77 -32.50 -20.07
N GLN A 52 50.59 -33.13 -19.99
CA GLN A 52 50.41 -34.58 -20.13
C GLN A 52 49.65 -34.94 -21.41
N GLN A 53 49.96 -34.24 -22.50
CA GLN A 53 49.47 -34.55 -23.85
C GLN A 53 50.19 -35.77 -24.44
N ASN A 54 50.02 -36.91 -23.78
CA ASN A 54 50.22 -38.23 -24.34
C ASN A 54 49.50 -39.20 -23.41
N THR A 55 48.27 -39.58 -23.78
CA THR A 55 47.64 -40.91 -23.62
C THR A 55 46.13 -40.77 -23.41
N THR A 56 45.41 -40.90 -24.52
CA THR A 56 44.09 -41.55 -24.70
C THR A 56 42.85 -41.06 -23.93
N HIS A 57 41.85 -40.64 -24.71
CA HIS A 57 40.40 -40.84 -24.50
C HIS A 57 39.92 -40.88 -23.04
N VAL A 58 39.67 -39.72 -22.46
CA VAL A 58 38.99 -39.66 -21.16
C VAL A 58 37.47 -39.49 -21.34
N SER A 59 36.79 -40.41 -20.67
CA SER A 59 35.36 -40.72 -20.67
C SER A 59 34.47 -39.53 -20.29
N GLY A 60 33.23 -39.50 -20.80
CA GLY A 60 32.23 -38.43 -20.59
C GLY A 60 31.87 -38.05 -19.15
N SER A 61 32.43 -38.75 -18.15
CA SER A 61 32.31 -38.47 -16.71
C SER A 61 33.03 -37.18 -16.27
N GLU A 62 34.15 -36.81 -16.90
CA GLU A 62 34.90 -35.61 -16.49
C GLU A 62 34.24 -34.31 -16.98
N THR A 63 33.61 -34.36 -18.15
CA THR A 63 32.83 -33.26 -18.72
C THR A 63 31.57 -32.91 -17.92
N GLU A 64 30.87 -33.91 -17.34
CA GLU A 64 29.69 -33.66 -16.52
C GLU A 64 30.06 -32.95 -15.20
N LEU A 65 31.22 -33.30 -14.63
CA LEU A 65 31.77 -32.63 -13.45
C LEU A 65 32.15 -31.18 -13.75
N GLU A 66 32.78 -30.89 -14.88
CA GLU A 66 33.09 -29.51 -15.30
C GLU A 66 31.84 -28.64 -15.49
N ILE A 67 30.75 -29.21 -16.02
CA ILE A 67 29.46 -28.52 -16.18
C ILE A 67 28.83 -28.21 -14.81
N VAL A 68 28.83 -29.18 -13.90
CA VAL A 68 28.32 -29.02 -12.52
C VAL A 68 29.16 -28.02 -11.73
N LEU A 69 30.48 -27.98 -11.97
CA LEU A 69 31.41 -27.03 -11.34
C LEU A 69 31.36 -25.63 -11.97
N GLY A 70 30.89 -25.50 -13.23
CA GLY A 70 30.68 -24.23 -13.94
C GLY A 70 29.37 -23.52 -13.60
N LEU A 71 28.29 -24.25 -13.32
CA LEU A 71 27.00 -23.69 -12.84
C LEU A 71 27.11 -22.73 -11.64
N PRO A 72 27.89 -23.01 -10.58
CA PRO A 72 28.07 -22.10 -9.45
C PRO A 72 28.87 -20.83 -9.78
N MET A 73 29.60 -20.75 -10.90
CA MET A 73 30.15 -19.46 -11.36
C MET A 73 29.04 -18.48 -11.75
N PHE A 74 27.92 -18.96 -12.29
CA PHE A 74 26.78 -18.13 -12.65
C PHE A 74 25.87 -17.80 -11.47
N PHE A 75 25.87 -18.63 -10.41
CA PHE A 75 25.23 -18.29 -9.13
C PHE A 75 25.80 -16.99 -8.54
N ARG A 76 27.03 -16.60 -8.90
CA ARG A 76 27.63 -15.31 -8.52
C ARG A 76 26.89 -14.08 -9.07
N LEU A 77 26.00 -14.20 -10.06
CA LEU A 77 25.10 -13.10 -10.44
C LEU A 77 24.23 -12.62 -9.27
N TYR A 78 23.95 -13.47 -8.28
CA TYR A 78 23.31 -13.06 -7.02
C TYR A 78 24.14 -12.01 -6.25
N LEU A 79 25.48 -12.10 -6.30
CA LEU A 79 26.38 -11.12 -5.68
C LEU A 79 26.32 -9.77 -6.40
N LEU A 80 26.09 -9.75 -7.72
CA LEU A 80 25.87 -8.51 -8.47
C LEU A 80 24.55 -7.84 -8.05
N GLY A 81 23.48 -8.62 -7.90
CA GLY A 81 22.21 -8.12 -7.36
C GLY A 81 22.37 -7.54 -5.95
N ARG A 82 23.18 -8.18 -5.09
CA ARG A 82 23.52 -7.67 -3.76
C ARG A 82 24.42 -6.43 -3.80
N ALA A 83 25.38 -6.36 -4.72
CA ALA A 83 26.23 -5.19 -4.91
C ALA A 83 25.43 -3.99 -5.42
N MET A 84 24.49 -4.21 -6.33
CA MET A 84 23.52 -3.21 -6.76
C MET A 84 22.63 -2.74 -5.60
N MET A 85 22.17 -3.66 -4.74
CA MET A 85 21.43 -3.31 -3.51
C MET A 85 22.28 -2.48 -2.52
N LEU A 86 23.58 -2.78 -2.40
CA LEU A 86 24.50 -2.05 -1.51
C LEU A 86 24.87 -0.65 -2.03
N HIS A 87 24.97 -0.49 -3.35
CA HIS A 87 25.31 0.78 -4.00
C HIS A 87 24.10 1.69 -4.23
N SER A 88 22.87 1.16 -4.12
CA SER A 88 21.67 1.98 -4.24
C SER A 88 21.59 2.96 -3.06
N ARG A 89 21.92 4.24 -3.34
CA ARG A 89 21.90 5.35 -2.38
C ARG A 89 20.60 5.45 -1.58
N LEU A 90 19.49 4.94 -2.13
CA LEU A 90 18.16 4.91 -1.51
C LEU A 90 18.12 4.16 -0.16
N PHE A 91 18.95 3.12 0.03
CA PHE A 91 18.93 2.27 1.24
C PHE A 91 20.11 2.50 2.19
N THR A 92 21.19 3.13 1.70
CA THR A 92 22.30 3.57 2.53
C THR A 92 22.04 4.90 3.20
N ASP A 93 21.03 5.64 2.74
CA ASP A 93 20.72 6.96 3.27
C ASP A 93 20.31 6.91 4.75
N THR A 94 20.80 7.88 5.51
CA THR A 94 20.59 7.92 6.97
C THR A 94 19.12 8.20 7.29
N ALA A 95 18.42 8.92 6.41
CA ALA A 95 16.99 9.23 6.52
C ALA A 95 16.09 8.00 6.34
N SER A 96 16.39 7.12 5.38
CA SER A 96 15.59 5.89 5.22
C SER A 96 15.78 4.96 6.41
N ARG A 97 17.01 4.86 6.96
CA ARG A 97 17.32 4.08 8.16
C ARG A 97 16.64 4.60 9.43
N SER A 98 16.53 5.91 9.62
CA SER A 98 15.82 6.49 10.77
C SER A 98 14.31 6.21 10.69
N ILE A 99 13.71 6.36 9.51
CA ILE A 99 12.29 6.06 9.28
C ILE A 99 11.99 4.57 9.51
N GLY A 100 12.88 3.67 9.08
CA GLY A 100 12.70 2.22 9.32
C GLY A 100 12.83 1.83 10.80
N ALA A 101 13.73 2.48 11.54
CA ALA A 101 13.86 2.28 12.98
C ALA A 101 12.62 2.76 13.75
N LEU A 102 12.04 3.90 13.36
CA LEU A 102 10.80 4.43 13.93
C LEU A 102 9.61 3.48 13.68
N ASN A 103 9.55 2.84 12.52
CA ASN A 103 8.48 1.88 12.18
C ASN A 103 8.75 0.43 12.65
N LYS A 104 9.87 0.17 13.36
CA LYS A 104 10.33 -1.18 13.73
C LYS A 104 10.42 -2.14 12.53
N ILE A 105 10.68 -1.63 11.33
CA ILE A 105 10.80 -2.45 10.13
C ILE A 105 12.26 -2.87 9.99
N HIS A 106 12.52 -4.17 10.11
CA HIS A 106 13.83 -4.73 9.82
C HIS A 106 14.11 -4.65 8.31
N PHE A 107 15.17 -3.95 7.92
CA PHE A 107 15.65 -3.89 6.53
C PHE A 107 16.14 -5.26 6.06
N ASN A 108 15.22 -6.07 5.53
CA ASN A 108 15.49 -7.41 5.03
C ASN A 108 15.77 -7.38 3.52
N THR A 109 16.60 -8.30 3.00
CA THR A 109 16.93 -8.37 1.56
C THR A 109 15.71 -8.60 0.68
N ARG A 110 14.70 -9.33 1.18
CA ARG A 110 13.39 -9.49 0.53
C ARG A 110 12.62 -8.19 0.39
N PHE A 111 12.71 -7.30 1.38
CA PHE A 111 12.05 -5.99 1.34
C PHE A 111 12.69 -5.13 0.26
N VAL A 112 14.03 -5.06 0.25
CA VAL A 112 14.80 -4.31 -0.75
C VAL A 112 14.51 -4.81 -2.16
N GLY A 113 14.49 -6.12 -2.39
CA GLY A 113 14.16 -6.71 -3.69
C GLY A 113 12.75 -6.35 -4.15
N LYS A 114 11.76 -6.40 -3.25
CA LYS A 114 10.38 -5.96 -3.55
C LYS A 114 10.33 -4.49 -3.94
N THR A 115 10.97 -3.61 -3.16
CA THR A 115 11.01 -2.17 -3.43
C THR A 115 11.67 -1.86 -4.76
N LEU A 116 12.80 -2.51 -5.09
CA LEU A 116 13.49 -2.29 -6.36
C LEU A 116 12.61 -2.73 -7.54
N MET A 117 11.94 -3.90 -7.44
CA MET A 117 10.96 -4.35 -8.44
C MET A 117 9.77 -3.41 -8.59
N THR A 118 9.39 -2.65 -7.56
CA THR A 118 8.33 -1.64 -7.67
C THR A 118 8.81 -0.38 -8.38
N ILE A 119 10.03 0.09 -8.09
CA ILE A 119 10.55 1.36 -8.64
C ILE A 119 10.99 1.18 -10.10
N TYR A 120 11.81 0.17 -10.39
CA TYR A 120 12.38 -0.08 -11.73
C TYR A 120 12.11 -1.52 -12.21
N PRO A 121 10.83 -1.94 -12.37
CA PRO A 121 10.49 -3.31 -12.73
C PRO A 121 11.10 -3.76 -14.06
N GLY A 122 11.05 -2.89 -15.08
CA GLY A 122 11.51 -3.22 -16.43
C GLY A 122 13.03 -3.40 -16.51
N THR A 123 13.81 -2.49 -15.92
CA THR A 123 15.27 -2.55 -15.94
C THR A 123 15.79 -3.80 -15.24
N ILE A 124 15.23 -4.16 -14.08
CA ILE A 124 15.66 -5.34 -13.33
C ILE A 124 15.31 -6.62 -14.10
N LEU A 125 14.10 -6.70 -14.64
CA LEU A 125 13.67 -7.85 -15.40
C LEU A 125 14.50 -8.02 -16.68
N MET A 126 14.81 -6.93 -17.38
CA MET A 126 15.68 -6.95 -18.56
C MET A 126 17.10 -7.45 -18.20
N MET A 127 17.69 -6.91 -17.13
CA MET A 127 19.02 -7.36 -16.65
C MET A 127 19.00 -8.85 -16.27
N PHE A 128 17.94 -9.30 -15.61
CA PHE A 128 17.75 -10.71 -15.26
C PHE A 128 17.63 -11.59 -16.52
N SER A 129 16.73 -11.26 -17.46
CA SER A 129 16.56 -12.01 -18.71
C SER A 129 17.86 -12.09 -19.54
N VAL A 130 18.58 -10.98 -19.69
CA VAL A 130 19.86 -10.97 -20.43
C VAL A 130 20.90 -11.86 -19.72
N SER A 131 20.97 -11.81 -18.39
CA SER A 131 21.88 -12.69 -17.65
C SER A 131 21.54 -14.17 -17.85
N LEU A 132 20.25 -14.53 -17.81
CA LEU A 132 19.79 -15.88 -18.04
C LEU A 132 20.10 -16.37 -19.46
N TRP A 133 19.97 -15.50 -20.46
CA TRP A 133 20.35 -15.81 -21.84
C TRP A 133 21.83 -16.15 -21.96
N VAL A 134 22.70 -15.34 -21.35
CA VAL A 134 24.15 -15.58 -21.38
C VAL A 134 24.50 -16.88 -20.67
N VAL A 135 23.89 -17.16 -19.51
CA VAL A 135 24.11 -18.40 -18.75
C VAL A 135 23.68 -19.63 -19.55
N ALA A 136 22.46 -19.60 -20.11
CA ALA A 136 21.92 -20.70 -20.89
C ALA A 136 22.72 -20.92 -22.18
N ALA A 137 23.14 -19.84 -22.85
CA ALA A 137 23.90 -19.94 -24.10
C ALA A 137 25.29 -20.52 -23.86
N TRP A 138 25.95 -20.11 -22.77
CA TRP A 138 27.20 -20.71 -22.34
C TRP A 138 27.03 -22.19 -21.97
N GLY A 139 25.98 -22.53 -21.21
CA GLY A 139 25.69 -23.92 -20.84
C GLY A 139 25.45 -24.83 -22.06
N LEU A 140 24.66 -24.38 -23.04
CA LEU A 140 24.45 -25.11 -24.29
C LEU A 140 25.73 -25.23 -25.13
N HIS A 141 26.53 -24.17 -25.19
CA HIS A 141 27.81 -24.20 -25.90
C HIS A 141 28.77 -25.25 -25.31
N VAL A 142 28.82 -25.37 -23.98
CA VAL A 142 29.65 -26.38 -23.31
C VAL A 142 29.07 -27.79 -23.51
N CYS A 143 27.76 -27.99 -23.38
CA CYS A 143 27.15 -29.32 -23.47
C CYS A 143 27.13 -29.91 -24.89
N GLU A 144 26.91 -29.09 -25.92
CA GLU A 144 26.88 -29.56 -27.32
C GLU A 144 28.22 -29.33 -28.05
N ARG A 145 29.21 -28.67 -27.40
CA ARG A 145 30.49 -28.26 -27.99
C ARG A 145 30.31 -27.63 -29.39
N TYR A 146 29.32 -26.75 -29.53
CA TYR A 146 29.05 -26.09 -30.80
C TYR A 146 30.30 -25.35 -31.30
N LYS A 147 30.69 -25.60 -32.56
CA LYS A 147 31.86 -24.96 -33.18
C LYS A 147 31.78 -23.42 -33.21
N TYR A 148 30.57 -22.88 -33.13
CA TYR A 148 30.33 -21.44 -33.07
C TYR A 148 29.32 -21.07 -31.98
N THR A 149 29.69 -20.09 -31.15
CA THR A 149 28.85 -19.58 -30.04
C THR A 149 27.53 -18.95 -30.51
N HIS A 150 27.45 -18.46 -31.76
CA HIS A 150 26.23 -17.84 -32.29
C HIS A 150 25.07 -18.84 -32.42
N ASN A 151 25.34 -20.10 -32.72
CA ASN A 151 24.30 -21.14 -32.83
C ASN A 151 23.65 -21.44 -31.46
N ALA A 152 24.46 -21.47 -30.39
CA ALA A 152 23.95 -21.63 -29.04
C ALA A 152 23.12 -20.41 -28.60
N LEU A 153 23.58 -19.19 -28.91
CA LEU A 153 22.88 -17.96 -28.56
C LEU A 153 21.56 -17.80 -29.32
N TRP A 154 21.54 -18.16 -30.60
CA TRP A 154 20.33 -18.24 -31.43
C TRP A 154 19.33 -19.25 -30.83
N MET A 155 19.78 -20.48 -30.54
CA MET A 155 18.93 -21.53 -30.00
C MET A 155 18.32 -21.16 -28.64
N VAL A 156 19.10 -20.57 -27.73
CA VAL A 156 18.60 -20.09 -26.44
C VAL A 156 17.55 -18.99 -26.62
N SER A 157 17.78 -18.05 -27.53
CA SER A 157 16.83 -16.95 -27.77
C SER A 157 15.50 -17.49 -28.28
N VAL A 158 15.53 -18.37 -29.29
CA VAL A 158 14.34 -19.02 -29.88
C VAL A 158 13.59 -19.88 -28.87
N THR A 159 14.32 -20.59 -27.99
CA THR A 159 13.74 -21.42 -26.92
C THR A 159 13.14 -20.57 -25.81
N PHE A 160 13.81 -19.49 -25.40
CA PHE A 160 13.34 -18.60 -24.33
C PHE A 160 12.07 -17.82 -24.72
N LEU A 161 11.96 -17.43 -26.00
CA LEU A 161 10.73 -16.84 -26.54
C LEU A 161 9.63 -17.88 -26.81
N SER A 162 9.90 -19.17 -26.58
CA SER A 162 9.00 -20.28 -26.86
C SER A 162 8.55 -20.33 -28.33
N ILE A 163 9.43 -19.97 -29.28
CA ILE A 163 9.16 -20.02 -30.72
C ILE A 163 9.45 -21.41 -31.28
N GLY A 164 10.66 -21.94 -31.03
CA GLY A 164 11.06 -23.29 -31.41
C GLY A 164 11.05 -23.60 -32.91
N TYR A 165 11.86 -22.90 -33.72
CA TYR A 165 11.93 -23.15 -35.17
C TYR A 165 12.40 -24.57 -35.55
N GLY A 166 13.25 -25.20 -34.73
CA GLY A 166 13.74 -26.57 -34.95
C GLY A 166 14.88 -26.70 -35.97
N ASP A 167 15.51 -25.58 -36.33
CA ASP A 167 16.68 -25.50 -37.22
C ASP A 167 17.98 -25.96 -36.54
N VAL A 168 18.12 -25.69 -35.24
CA VAL A 168 19.21 -26.18 -34.39
C VAL A 168 18.58 -26.89 -33.19
N VAL A 169 19.00 -28.12 -32.88
CA VAL A 169 18.41 -28.94 -31.81
C VAL A 169 19.53 -29.56 -30.96
N PRO A 170 19.40 -29.60 -29.62
CA PRO A 170 20.36 -30.30 -28.76
C PRO A 170 20.22 -31.82 -28.92
N HIS A 171 21.34 -32.50 -29.16
CA HIS A 171 21.38 -33.95 -29.26
C HIS A 171 21.80 -34.62 -27.94
N THR A 172 22.45 -33.88 -27.05
CA THR A 172 22.89 -34.36 -25.73
C THR A 172 21.80 -34.29 -24.68
N TYR A 173 21.84 -35.19 -23.70
CA TYR A 173 20.92 -35.15 -22.56
C TYR A 173 21.08 -33.86 -21.75
N CYS A 174 22.32 -33.39 -21.54
CA CYS A 174 22.57 -32.09 -20.91
C CYS A 174 21.90 -30.93 -21.67
N GLY A 175 22.12 -30.84 -22.99
CA GLY A 175 21.55 -29.76 -23.81
C GLY A 175 20.03 -29.73 -23.77
N ARG A 176 19.39 -30.90 -23.80
CA ARG A 176 17.93 -31.03 -23.64
C ARG A 176 17.44 -30.52 -22.29
N SER A 177 18.13 -30.86 -21.19
CA SER A 177 17.80 -30.35 -19.86
C SER A 177 17.92 -28.83 -19.77
N ILE A 178 18.98 -28.23 -20.35
CA ILE A 178 19.16 -26.78 -20.38
C ILE A 178 18.06 -26.10 -21.20
N CYS A 179 17.68 -26.66 -22.36
CA CYS A 179 16.58 -26.14 -23.16
C CYS A 179 15.24 -26.18 -22.41
N LEU A 180 14.94 -27.26 -21.69
CA LEU A 180 13.73 -27.36 -20.85
C LEU A 180 13.71 -26.30 -19.75
N LEU A 181 14.82 -26.16 -19.01
CA LEU A 181 14.95 -25.13 -17.97
C LEU A 181 14.81 -23.71 -18.54
N THR A 182 15.44 -23.46 -19.69
CA THR A 182 15.35 -22.18 -20.41
C THR A 182 13.91 -21.86 -20.81
N GLY A 183 13.15 -22.86 -21.30
CA GLY A 183 11.73 -22.68 -21.63
C GLY A 183 10.87 -22.34 -20.42
N ILE A 184 11.05 -23.04 -19.29
CA ILE A 184 10.32 -22.76 -18.04
C ILE A 184 10.63 -21.34 -17.54
N MET A 185 11.92 -20.96 -17.57
CA MET A 185 12.36 -19.64 -17.13
C MET A 185 11.89 -18.52 -18.06
N GLY A 186 11.87 -18.77 -19.38
CA GLY A 186 11.31 -17.88 -20.39
C GLY A 186 9.82 -17.63 -20.16
N ALA A 187 9.04 -18.69 -19.97
CA ALA A 187 7.61 -18.59 -19.62
C ALA A 187 7.38 -17.82 -18.30
N GLY A 188 8.23 -18.03 -17.28
CA GLY A 188 8.17 -17.24 -16.04
C GLY A 188 8.43 -15.75 -16.28
N CYS A 189 9.41 -15.42 -17.13
CA CYS A 189 9.74 -14.03 -17.47
C CYS A 189 8.61 -13.35 -18.26
N THR A 190 7.98 -14.03 -19.21
CA THR A 190 6.86 -13.45 -19.99
C THR A 190 5.68 -13.10 -19.08
N VAL A 191 5.31 -13.96 -18.13
CA VAL A 191 4.26 -13.68 -17.14
C VAL A 191 4.60 -12.45 -16.30
N LEU A 192 5.84 -12.33 -15.84
CA LEU A 192 6.29 -11.16 -15.08
C LEU A 192 6.23 -9.87 -15.90
N VAL A 193 6.63 -9.91 -17.18
CA VAL A 193 6.53 -8.76 -18.09
C VAL A 193 5.08 -8.33 -18.25
N VAL A 194 4.16 -9.27 -18.51
CA VAL A 194 2.72 -8.98 -18.65
C VAL A 194 2.19 -8.31 -17.37
N ALA A 195 2.54 -8.84 -16.19
CA ALA A 195 2.13 -8.25 -14.92
C ALA A 195 2.68 -6.83 -14.71
N VAL A 196 3.92 -6.56 -15.14
CA VAL A 196 4.52 -5.22 -15.08
C VAL A 196 3.83 -4.26 -16.05
N VAL A 197 3.59 -4.70 -17.28
CA VAL A 197 2.93 -3.89 -18.32
C VAL A 197 1.51 -3.56 -17.88
N ALA A 198 0.75 -4.51 -17.35
CA ALA A 198 -0.60 -4.27 -16.82
C ALA A 198 -0.61 -3.15 -15.78
N ARG A 199 0.28 -3.20 -14.77
CA ARG A 199 0.39 -2.15 -13.74
C ARG A 199 0.82 -0.79 -14.28
N LYS A 200 1.62 -0.74 -15.36
CA LYS A 200 2.06 0.51 -15.98
C LYS A 200 1.01 1.10 -16.94
N LEU A 201 0.13 0.26 -17.49
CA LEU A 201 -1.02 0.67 -18.30
C LEU A 201 -2.21 1.10 -17.46
N GLU A 202 -2.26 0.73 -16.18
CA GLU A 202 -3.25 1.26 -15.26
C GLU A 202 -3.08 2.78 -15.12
N LEU A 203 -4.06 3.53 -15.66
CA LEU A 203 -4.07 4.98 -15.53
C LEU A 203 -4.02 5.38 -14.06
N THR A 204 -3.21 6.41 -13.78
CA THR A 204 -3.13 7.01 -12.45
C THR A 204 -4.49 7.61 -12.04
N ARG A 205 -4.67 7.85 -10.74
CA ARG A 205 -5.91 8.47 -10.23
C ARG A 205 -6.21 9.82 -10.88
N ALA A 206 -5.18 10.63 -11.10
CA ALA A 206 -5.31 11.93 -11.73
C ALA A 206 -5.72 11.81 -13.21
N GLU A 207 -5.05 10.93 -13.97
CA GLU A 207 -5.39 10.67 -15.37
C GLU A 207 -6.81 10.09 -15.52
N LYS A 208 -7.21 9.17 -14.63
CA LYS A 208 -8.58 8.63 -14.58
C LYS A 208 -9.61 9.73 -14.33
N HIS A 209 -9.32 10.66 -13.43
CA HIS A 209 -10.20 11.78 -13.15
C HIS A 209 -10.36 12.70 -14.38
N VAL A 210 -9.25 13.04 -15.04
CA VAL A 210 -9.27 13.84 -16.27
C VAL A 210 -10.00 13.11 -17.40
N HIS A 211 -9.75 11.81 -17.58
CA HIS A 211 -10.45 10.99 -18.58
C HIS A 211 -11.96 10.95 -18.33
N ASN A 212 -12.38 10.80 -17.08
CA ASN A 212 -13.80 10.79 -16.72
C ASN A 212 -14.46 12.16 -16.96
N PHE A 213 -13.78 13.25 -16.59
CA PHE A 213 -14.26 14.59 -16.89
C PHE A 213 -14.41 14.83 -18.40
N MET A 214 -13.43 14.38 -19.19
CA MET A 214 -13.48 14.46 -20.64
C MET A 214 -14.66 13.65 -21.22
N MET A 215 -14.89 12.43 -20.70
CA MET A 215 -16.00 11.57 -21.11
C MET A 215 -17.36 12.23 -20.82
N ASP A 216 -17.53 12.80 -19.62
CA ASP A 216 -18.77 13.46 -19.20
C ASP A 216 -19.05 14.73 -20.04
N SER A 217 -18.02 15.53 -20.30
CA SER A 217 -18.12 16.70 -21.19
C SER A 217 -18.58 16.29 -22.59
N HIS A 218 -18.03 15.20 -23.14
CA HIS A 218 -18.40 14.71 -24.46
C HIS A 218 -19.84 14.16 -24.49
N ILE A 219 -20.26 13.39 -23.47
CA ILE A 219 -21.62 12.85 -23.37
C ILE A 219 -22.64 13.97 -23.23
N THR A 220 -22.38 14.96 -22.38
CA THR A 220 -23.26 16.12 -22.20
C THR A 220 -23.47 16.88 -23.51
N LYS A 221 -22.41 17.05 -24.31
CA LYS A 221 -22.53 17.64 -25.66
C LYS A 221 -23.41 16.79 -26.59
N ARG A 222 -23.24 15.47 -26.59
CA ARG A 222 -24.05 14.55 -27.42
C ARG A 222 -25.53 14.55 -27.00
N ILE A 223 -25.83 14.60 -25.70
CA ILE A 223 -27.20 14.70 -25.18
C ILE A 223 -27.88 16.00 -25.67
N LYS A 224 -27.17 17.13 -25.63
CA LYS A 224 -27.68 18.42 -26.14
C LYS A 224 -27.99 18.36 -27.64
N ILE A 225 -27.10 17.77 -28.43
CA ILE A 225 -27.31 17.60 -29.88
C ILE A 225 -28.51 16.67 -30.14
N ALA A 226 -28.63 15.56 -29.42
CA ALA A 226 -29.75 14.63 -29.56
C ALA A 226 -31.08 15.31 -29.18
N ALA A 227 -31.11 16.11 -28.10
CA ALA A 227 -32.28 16.89 -27.72
C ALA A 227 -32.69 17.92 -28.78
N ALA A 228 -31.72 18.62 -29.39
CA ALA A 228 -31.99 19.54 -30.49
C ALA A 228 -32.61 18.82 -31.70
N ASN A 229 -32.13 17.62 -32.03
CA ASN A 229 -32.71 16.80 -33.10
C ASN A 229 -34.14 16.34 -32.78
N VAL A 230 -34.42 15.95 -31.53
CA VAL A 230 -35.78 15.60 -31.10
C VAL A 230 -36.72 16.78 -31.31
N LEU A 231 -36.33 17.99 -30.88
CA LEU A 231 -37.12 19.21 -31.08
C LEU A 231 -37.33 19.52 -32.57
N ARG A 232 -36.27 19.41 -33.38
CA ARG A 232 -36.33 19.65 -34.83
C ARG A 232 -37.32 18.72 -35.53
N GLU A 233 -37.21 17.42 -35.31
CA GLU A 233 -38.09 16.44 -35.96
C GLU A 233 -39.53 16.55 -35.43
N SER A 234 -39.73 16.84 -34.14
CA SER A 234 -41.05 17.08 -33.56
C SER A 234 -41.74 18.30 -34.21
N TRP A 235 -41.00 19.39 -34.39
CA TRP A 235 -41.50 20.59 -35.08
C TRP A 235 -41.82 20.31 -36.55
N LEU A 236 -40.94 19.60 -37.28
CA LEU A 236 -41.17 19.25 -38.69
C LEU A 236 -42.42 18.40 -38.87
N ILE A 237 -42.70 17.46 -37.96
CA ILE A 237 -43.93 16.66 -37.97
C ILE A 237 -45.15 17.55 -37.74
N TYR A 238 -45.10 18.46 -36.77
CA TYR A 238 -46.19 19.40 -36.49
C TYR A 238 -46.50 20.28 -37.71
N LYS A 239 -45.45 20.88 -38.31
CA LYS A 239 -45.57 21.70 -39.52
C LYS A 239 -46.21 20.93 -40.68
N LEU A 240 -45.75 19.71 -40.95
CA LEU A 240 -46.26 18.90 -42.06
C LEU A 240 -47.70 18.40 -41.83
N THR A 241 -48.10 18.21 -40.58
CA THR A 241 -49.41 17.63 -40.22
C THR A 241 -50.51 18.67 -40.02
N LYS A 242 -50.15 19.86 -39.50
CA LYS A 242 -51.11 20.91 -39.09
C LYS A 242 -51.02 22.20 -39.91
N LEU A 243 -49.83 22.63 -40.33
CA LEU A 243 -49.68 23.89 -41.08
C LEU A 243 -49.77 23.73 -42.61
N SER A 244 -49.51 22.53 -43.14
CA SER A 244 -49.60 22.25 -44.58
C SER A 244 -51.04 21.91 -44.98
N GLY A 245 -51.92 22.92 -44.97
CA GLY A 245 -53.39 22.80 -45.08
C GLY A 245 -53.97 22.36 -46.44
N GLY A 246 -53.28 21.56 -47.26
CA GLY A 246 -53.80 21.19 -48.59
C GLY A 246 -53.36 19.84 -49.18
N GLN A 247 -52.15 19.34 -48.89
CA GLN A 247 -51.67 18.07 -49.45
C GLN A 247 -50.86 17.30 -48.41
N ARG A 248 -51.48 16.28 -47.81
CA ARG A 248 -50.89 15.43 -46.77
C ARG A 248 -49.99 14.38 -47.40
N ASP A 249 -48.71 14.70 -47.53
CA ASP A 249 -47.72 13.74 -47.99
C ASP A 249 -47.35 12.76 -46.86
N HIS A 250 -48.14 11.69 -46.71
CA HIS A 250 -47.96 10.65 -45.70
C HIS A 250 -46.57 10.00 -45.74
N SER A 251 -45.91 10.00 -46.91
CA SER A 251 -44.57 9.45 -47.07
C SER A 251 -43.52 10.25 -46.28
N ARG A 252 -43.58 11.59 -46.35
CA ARG A 252 -42.66 12.50 -45.66
C ARG A 252 -42.86 12.53 -44.16
N VAL A 253 -44.11 12.42 -43.70
CA VAL A 253 -44.44 12.30 -42.27
C VAL A 253 -43.80 11.04 -41.67
N ARG A 254 -43.91 9.89 -42.33
CA ARG A 254 -43.31 8.62 -41.86
C ARG A 254 -41.79 8.70 -41.74
N VAL A 255 -41.12 9.40 -42.66
CA VAL A 255 -39.66 9.62 -42.59
C VAL A 255 -39.28 10.44 -41.36
N HIS A 256 -39.99 11.54 -41.08
CA HIS A 256 -39.72 12.36 -39.90
C HIS A 256 -40.09 11.66 -38.58
N GLN A 257 -41.16 10.86 -38.57
CA GLN A 257 -41.50 10.02 -37.42
C GLN A 257 -40.41 8.99 -37.11
N ARG A 258 -39.86 8.33 -38.13
CA ARG A 258 -38.73 7.39 -37.96
C ARG A 258 -37.49 8.12 -37.42
N LYS A 259 -37.17 9.31 -37.96
CA LYS A 259 -36.05 10.13 -37.47
C LYS A 259 -36.25 10.60 -36.03
N LEU A 260 -37.47 10.97 -35.66
CA LEU A 260 -37.83 11.33 -34.28
C LEU A 260 -37.65 10.13 -33.33
N LEU A 261 -38.17 8.96 -33.68
CA LEU A 261 -38.00 7.75 -32.88
C LEU A 261 -36.53 7.38 -32.69
N LEU A 262 -35.73 7.47 -33.75
CA LEU A 262 -34.28 7.27 -33.67
C LEU A 262 -33.60 8.30 -32.76
N ALA A 263 -33.99 9.58 -32.84
CA ALA A 263 -33.44 10.63 -31.98
C ALA A 263 -33.83 10.44 -30.50
N ILE A 264 -35.06 10.01 -30.22
CA ILE A 264 -35.54 9.70 -28.86
C ILE A 264 -34.77 8.50 -28.30
N HIS A 265 -34.67 7.42 -29.07
CA HIS A 265 -33.92 6.22 -28.66
C HIS A 265 -32.44 6.56 -28.42
N HIS A 266 -31.83 7.32 -29.32
CA HIS A 266 -30.44 7.76 -29.17
C HIS A 266 -30.23 8.62 -27.93
N ARG A 267 -31.13 9.59 -27.65
CA ARG A 267 -31.09 10.39 -26.43
C ARG A 267 -31.21 9.52 -25.18
N TYR A 268 -32.18 8.61 -25.15
CA TYR A 268 -32.40 7.72 -24.02
C TYR A 268 -31.15 6.85 -23.75
N HIS A 269 -30.56 6.28 -24.80
CA HIS A 269 -29.33 5.51 -24.71
C HIS A 269 -28.17 6.35 -24.12
N LEU A 270 -28.00 7.60 -24.57
CA LEU A 270 -26.98 8.51 -24.02
C LEU A 270 -27.24 8.86 -22.54
N THR A 271 -28.50 9.09 -22.16
CA THR A 271 -28.85 9.33 -20.75
C THR A 271 -28.56 8.09 -19.89
N LEU A 272 -28.90 6.89 -20.37
CA LEU A 272 -28.60 5.64 -19.67
C LEU A 272 -27.09 5.42 -19.51
N LEU A 273 -26.32 5.67 -20.58
CA LEU A 273 -24.86 5.62 -20.55
C LEU A 273 -24.30 6.61 -19.53
N SER A 274 -24.83 7.84 -19.49
CA SER A 274 -24.45 8.86 -18.52
C SER A 274 -24.72 8.41 -17.09
N SER A 275 -25.89 7.85 -16.81
CA SER A 275 -26.24 7.34 -15.47
C SER A 275 -25.38 6.15 -15.06
N SER A 276 -25.03 5.26 -16.00
CA SER A 276 -24.13 4.12 -15.75
C SER A 276 -22.69 4.55 -15.47
N LEU A 277 -22.18 5.55 -16.21
CA LEU A 277 -20.87 6.14 -15.91
C LEU A 277 -20.87 6.89 -14.59
N PHE A 278 -21.96 7.60 -14.28
CA PHE A 278 -22.14 8.27 -13.00
C PHE A 278 -22.21 7.28 -11.84
N SER A 279 -22.83 6.10 -11.99
CA SER A 279 -22.84 5.08 -10.93
C SER A 279 -21.46 4.43 -10.75
N HIS A 280 -20.74 4.12 -11.83
CA HIS A 280 -19.34 3.66 -11.75
C HIS A 280 -18.43 4.69 -11.07
N PHE A 281 -18.60 5.97 -11.44
CA PHE A 281 -17.91 7.08 -10.81
C PHE A 281 -18.28 7.17 -9.35
N SER A 282 -19.57 7.23 -9.03
CA SER A 282 -20.09 7.34 -7.66
C SER A 282 -19.51 6.26 -6.77
N THR A 283 -19.43 4.99 -7.20
CA THR A 283 -18.79 3.93 -6.42
C THR A 283 -17.28 4.16 -6.21
N PHE A 284 -16.55 4.61 -7.24
CA PHE A 284 -15.12 4.91 -7.11
C PHE A 284 -14.85 6.16 -6.26
N THR A 285 -15.65 7.21 -6.42
CA THR A 285 -15.57 8.42 -5.63
C THR A 285 -16.12 8.25 -4.22
N THR A 286 -17.19 7.51 -3.96
CA THR A 286 -17.67 7.29 -2.59
C THR A 286 -16.63 6.52 -1.80
N VAL A 287 -16.04 5.44 -2.31
CA VAL A 287 -15.00 4.71 -1.55
C VAL A 287 -13.79 5.59 -1.22
N HIS A 288 -13.37 6.50 -2.11
CA HIS A 288 -12.15 7.29 -1.92
C HIS A 288 -12.34 8.73 -1.40
N LEU A 289 -13.41 9.43 -1.81
CA LEU A 289 -13.82 10.68 -1.18
C LEU A 289 -14.42 10.42 0.19
N ASN A 290 -15.07 9.28 0.48
CA ASN A 290 -15.46 8.99 1.86
C ASN A 290 -14.24 8.96 2.77
N ALA A 291 -13.07 8.47 2.34
CA ALA A 291 -11.89 8.53 3.21
C ALA A 291 -11.44 9.98 3.53
N SER A 292 -11.37 10.86 2.52
CA SER A 292 -10.97 12.26 2.73
C SER A 292 -12.07 13.13 3.35
N GLN A 293 -13.32 12.89 2.98
CA GLN A 293 -14.50 13.55 3.54
C GLN A 293 -14.79 13.04 4.95
N MET A 294 -14.53 11.77 5.26
CA MET A 294 -14.60 11.24 6.63
C MET A 294 -13.50 11.87 7.49
N ASN A 295 -12.31 12.14 6.94
CA ASN A 295 -11.32 12.94 7.68
C ASN A 295 -11.83 14.36 7.96
N ASN A 296 -12.38 15.06 6.96
CA ASN A 296 -12.92 16.41 7.16
C ASN A 296 -14.12 16.42 8.11
N LEU A 297 -15.07 15.49 7.96
CA LEU A 297 -16.22 15.32 8.83
C LEU A 297 -15.79 14.94 10.26
N MET A 298 -14.74 14.13 10.40
CA MET A 298 -14.17 13.80 11.69
C MET A 298 -13.58 15.05 12.34
N TYR A 299 -12.90 15.93 11.59
CA TYR A 299 -12.41 17.20 12.11
C TYR A 299 -13.55 18.13 12.56
N ASP A 300 -14.63 18.23 11.78
CA ASP A 300 -15.81 19.03 12.13
C ASP A 300 -16.49 18.47 13.40
N MET A 301 -16.72 17.16 13.47
CA MET A 301 -17.25 16.48 14.66
C MET A 301 -16.36 16.68 15.90
N LEU A 302 -15.04 16.61 15.73
CA LEU A 302 -14.09 16.86 16.83
C LEU A 302 -14.20 18.30 17.34
N SER A 303 -14.41 19.26 16.43
CA SER A 303 -14.59 20.66 16.80
C SER A 303 -15.91 20.89 17.56
N GLU A 304 -17.00 20.23 17.18
CA GLU A 304 -18.27 20.28 17.91
C GLU A 304 -18.15 19.64 19.29
N VAL A 305 -17.51 18.48 19.40
CA VAL A 305 -17.27 17.80 20.70
C VAL A 305 -16.38 18.65 21.60
N GLN A 306 -15.37 19.31 21.06
CA GLN A 306 -14.54 20.26 21.81
C GLN A 306 -15.36 21.47 22.28
N GLY A 307 -16.28 21.98 21.44
CA GLY A 307 -17.22 23.03 21.81
C GLY A 307 -18.12 22.63 22.98
N CYS A 308 -18.79 21.47 22.88
CA CYS A 308 -19.62 20.94 23.95
C CYS A 308 -18.83 20.69 25.25
N ARG A 309 -17.58 20.23 25.14
CA ARG A 309 -16.71 20.02 26.31
C ARG A 309 -16.39 21.34 27.00
N ALA A 310 -16.08 22.40 26.24
CA ALA A 310 -15.80 23.72 26.80
C ALA A 310 -17.03 24.31 27.50
N GLU A 311 -18.23 24.12 26.93
CA GLU A 311 -19.48 24.53 27.57
C GLU A 311 -19.73 23.75 28.86
N LEU A 312 -19.51 22.44 28.86
CA LEU A 312 -19.65 21.60 30.05
C LEU A 312 -18.68 22.02 31.18
N ASP A 313 -17.41 22.29 30.84
CA ASP A 313 -16.42 22.78 31.81
C ASP A 313 -16.83 24.13 32.41
N SER A 314 -17.50 25.00 31.62
CA SER A 314 -18.04 26.27 32.11
C SER A 314 -19.20 26.07 33.10
N HIS A 315 -20.09 25.12 32.82
CA HIS A 315 -21.20 24.77 33.73
C HIS A 315 -20.68 24.14 35.02
N ILE A 316 -19.68 23.27 34.96
CA ILE A 316 -19.03 22.69 36.14
C ILE A 316 -18.40 23.79 36.98
N SER A 317 -17.66 24.71 36.37
CA SER A 317 -17.02 25.84 37.07
C SER A 317 -18.06 26.76 37.76
N CYS A 318 -19.23 26.95 37.14
CA CYS A 318 -20.34 27.69 37.75
C CYS A 318 -20.95 26.93 38.93
N LEU A 319 -21.16 25.62 38.76
CA LEU A 319 -21.70 24.77 39.82
C LEU A 319 -20.76 24.71 41.03
N GLU A 320 -19.44 24.60 40.80
CA GLU A 320 -18.43 24.66 41.86
C GLU A 320 -18.50 25.98 42.64
N LYS A 321 -18.63 27.11 41.95
CA LYS A 321 -18.81 28.42 42.61
C LYS A 321 -20.07 28.46 43.46
N ASN A 322 -21.21 28.00 42.92
CA ASN A 322 -22.47 27.97 43.66
C ASN A 322 -22.38 27.07 44.90
N VAL A 323 -21.68 25.94 44.80
CA VAL A 323 -21.46 25.03 45.94
C VAL A 323 -20.56 25.69 46.99
N GLU A 324 -19.52 26.41 46.59
CA GLU A 324 -18.65 27.11 47.53
C GLU A 324 -19.39 28.27 48.22
N GLU A 325 -20.20 29.04 47.49
CA GLU A 325 -21.07 30.08 48.07
C GLU A 325 -22.07 29.48 49.06
N LEU A 326 -22.67 28.33 48.74
CA LEU A 326 -23.59 27.64 49.64
C LEU A 326 -22.87 27.16 50.90
N ARG A 327 -21.65 26.62 50.75
CA ARG A 327 -20.78 26.18 51.84
C ARG A 327 -20.40 27.35 52.75
N GLU A 328 -20.04 28.50 52.19
CA GLU A 328 -19.76 29.73 52.96
C GLU A 328 -21.02 30.25 53.66
N GLY A 329 -22.17 30.24 52.98
CA GLY A 329 -23.47 30.57 53.55
C GLY A 329 -23.80 29.70 54.76
N PHE A 330 -23.66 28.37 54.65
CA PHE A 330 -23.84 27.45 55.78
C PHE A 330 -22.86 27.70 56.92
N ARG A 331 -21.60 28.00 56.60
CA ARG A 331 -20.57 28.31 57.61
C ARG A 331 -20.90 29.58 58.39
N SER A 332 -21.53 30.56 57.75
CA SER A 332 -22.00 31.79 58.40
C SER A 332 -23.31 31.61 59.18
N LEU A 333 -24.23 30.76 58.71
CA LEU A 333 -25.52 30.51 59.34
C LEU A 333 -25.41 29.70 60.64
N MET A 334 -24.51 28.70 60.67
CA MET A 334 -24.31 27.81 61.82
C MET A 334 -24.03 28.56 63.15
N PRO A 335 -23.11 29.55 63.20
CA PRO A 335 -22.89 30.32 64.43
C PRO A 335 -24.06 31.23 64.80
N LEU A 336 -24.80 31.79 63.83
CA LEU A 336 -26.00 32.62 64.08
C LEU A 336 -27.15 31.79 64.69
N LEU A 337 -27.33 30.54 64.23
CA LEU A 337 -28.28 29.60 64.83
C LEU A 337 -27.86 29.21 66.25
N SER A 338 -26.56 28.94 66.47
CA SER A 338 -26.02 28.64 67.79
C SER A 338 -26.17 29.82 68.77
N SER A 339 -25.93 31.05 68.32
CA SER A 339 -26.11 32.25 69.16
C SER A 339 -27.59 32.50 69.49
N THR A 340 -28.50 32.27 68.55
CA THR A 340 -29.94 32.45 68.80
C THR A 340 -30.50 31.37 69.72
N LEU A 341 -30.11 30.11 69.53
CA LEU A 341 -30.53 29.00 70.38
C LEU A 341 -29.97 29.12 71.80
N SER A 342 -28.72 29.55 71.97
CA SER A 342 -28.15 29.81 73.31
C SER A 342 -28.86 30.96 74.00
N THR A 343 -29.18 32.03 73.27
CA THR A 343 -29.98 33.16 73.78
C THR A 343 -31.38 32.70 74.22
N GLN A 344 -32.09 31.93 73.40
CA GLN A 344 -33.41 31.39 73.77
C GLN A 344 -33.34 30.42 74.95
N ASN A 345 -32.36 29.51 74.99
CA ASN A 345 -32.17 28.60 76.12
C ASN A 345 -31.90 29.36 77.43
N SER A 346 -31.09 30.43 77.38
CA SER A 346 -30.83 31.27 78.55
C SER A 346 -32.10 31.98 79.03
N SER A 347 -32.92 32.49 78.10
CA SER A 347 -34.19 33.15 78.41
C SER A 347 -35.22 32.18 79.00
N ILE A 348 -35.32 30.95 78.47
CA ILE A 348 -36.25 29.93 79.00
C ILE A 348 -35.83 29.50 80.40
N ARG A 349 -34.53 29.28 80.64
CA ARG A 349 -34.03 28.94 81.98
C ARG A 349 -34.31 30.07 82.99
N HIS A 350 -34.15 31.32 82.59
CA HIS A 350 -34.49 32.47 83.44
C HIS A 350 -35.99 32.48 83.81
N LEU A 351 -36.88 32.27 82.84
CA LEU A 351 -38.32 32.22 83.08
C LEU A 351 -38.76 31.03 83.96
N LEU A 352 -38.11 29.87 83.82
CA LEU A 352 -38.36 28.72 84.68
C LEU A 352 -37.89 28.98 86.12
N GLY A 353 -36.71 29.59 86.31
CA GLY A 353 -36.24 29.99 87.63
C GLY A 353 -37.16 30.99 88.32
N GLU A 354 -37.67 31.99 87.61
CA GLU A 354 -38.67 32.93 88.17
C GLU A 354 -39.97 32.22 88.58
N ARG A 355 -40.40 31.20 87.84
CA ARG A 355 -41.59 30.41 88.19
C ARG A 355 -41.37 29.53 89.41
N GLU A 356 -40.19 28.95 89.56
CA GLU A 356 -39.83 28.11 90.71
C GLU A 356 -39.77 28.96 91.99
N ILE A 357 -39.12 30.12 91.94
CA ILE A 357 -39.12 31.09 93.05
C ILE A 357 -40.55 31.54 93.38
N ARG A 358 -41.38 31.83 92.36
CA ARG A 358 -42.79 32.20 92.59
C ARG A 358 -43.59 31.04 93.19
N ALA A 359 -43.35 29.79 92.80
CA ALA A 359 -44.01 28.62 93.37
C ALA A 359 -43.61 28.39 94.84
N GLU A 360 -42.33 28.56 95.19
CA GLU A 360 -41.86 28.49 96.57
C GLU A 360 -42.51 29.57 97.45
N THR A 361 -42.62 30.81 96.96
CA THR A 361 -43.28 31.89 97.72
C THR A 361 -44.78 31.66 97.94
N VAL A 362 -45.46 30.94 97.03
CA VAL A 362 -46.90 30.65 97.13
C VAL A 362 -47.15 29.40 98.00
N GLY A 363 -46.29 28.38 97.93
CA GLY A 363 -46.38 27.18 98.76
C GLY A 363 -46.21 27.47 100.25
N VAL A 364 -45.37 28.44 100.62
CA VAL A 364 -45.14 28.83 102.02
C VAL A 364 -46.32 29.58 102.63
N ARG A 365 -47.23 30.15 101.83
CA ARG A 365 -48.38 30.92 102.34
C ARG A 365 -49.69 30.13 102.46
N GLY A 366 -49.69 28.84 102.13
CA GLY A 366 -50.88 27.98 102.14
C GLY A 366 -50.99 27.01 103.32
N SER A 367 -50.07 27.03 104.28
CA SER A 367 -50.07 26.14 105.44
C SER A 367 -49.89 26.93 106.75
N ASP A 368 -50.80 27.87 107.00
CA ASP A 368 -51.30 28.30 108.31
C ASP A 368 -51.95 29.68 108.19
N GLY A 369 -53.24 29.78 108.58
CA GLY A 369 -53.86 30.97 109.19
C GLY A 369 -53.99 32.23 108.38
#